data_AF-A0A931SZ40-F1
#
_entry.id   AF-A0A931SZ40-F1
#
_cell.length_a   1.000
_cell.length_b   1.000
_cell.length_c   1.000
_cell.angle_alpha   90.00
_cell.angle_beta   90.00
_cell.angle_gamma   90.00
#
_symmetry.space_group_name_H-M   'P 1'
#
loop_
_entity.id
_entity.type
_entity.pdbx_description
1 polymer ?
#
loop_
_entity_poly.entity_id
_entity_poly.type
_entity_poly.pdbx_seq_one_letter_code
_entity_poly.pdbx_strand_id
1 'polypeptide(L)'
;MPFLYHPLVVHFPVALWLTSFLFDLLYLRRKEAFFARASGTLIGLGLLAAAVSIVSGFMDYRPLVAAGVGQAFIDQHRVHSLMAYASTLLYLVILLIRRRPRSTTVYVAPAVIAAVLIAITGYLGGEIRRVM
;
A
#
# COMPACT_ATOMS: atom_id res chain seq x y z
N MET A 1 -2.12 25.81 -8.55
CA MET A 1 -2.05 24.34 -8.37
C MET A 1 -3.33 23.90 -7.66
N PRO A 2 -4.13 22.97 -8.24
CA PRO A 2 -5.29 22.43 -7.54
C PRO A 2 -4.86 21.73 -6.25
N PHE A 3 -5.73 21.77 -5.23
CA PHE A 3 -5.48 21.03 -3.99
C PHE A 3 -5.55 19.53 -4.27
N LEU A 4 -4.51 18.78 -3.90
CA LEU A 4 -4.40 17.35 -4.15
C LEU A 4 -4.69 16.57 -2.86
N TYR A 5 -5.72 15.74 -2.88
CA TYR A 5 -6.13 14.92 -1.73
C TYR A 5 -5.31 13.63 -1.61
N HIS A 6 -4.97 13.01 -2.74
CA HIS A 6 -4.27 11.73 -2.79
C HIS A 6 -2.93 11.73 -2.03
N PRO A 7 -2.06 12.77 -2.14
CA PRO A 7 -0.81 12.80 -1.39
C PRO A 7 -1.01 12.88 0.13
N LEU A 8 -2.18 13.28 0.62
CA LEU A 8 -2.49 13.24 2.06
C LEU A 8 -2.87 11.83 2.52
N VAL A 9 -3.59 11.08 1.66
CA VAL A 9 -4.18 9.78 2.01
C VAL A 9 -3.22 8.61 1.74
N VAL A 10 -2.33 8.73 0.75
CA VAL A 10 -1.46 7.62 0.32
C VAL A 10 -0.48 7.12 1.40
N HIS A 11 -0.16 7.97 2.39
CA HIS A 11 0.74 7.60 3.49
C HIS A 11 0.13 6.56 4.45
N PHE A 12 -1.20 6.53 4.59
CA PHE A 12 -1.89 5.62 5.50
C PHE A 12 -1.70 4.15 5.12
N PRO A 13 -2.03 3.68 3.88
CA PRO A 13 -1.80 2.29 3.52
C PRO A 13 -0.32 1.90 3.63
N VAL A 14 0.61 2.79 3.23
CA VAL A 14 2.05 2.54 3.33
C VAL A 14 2.48 2.30 4.78
N ALA A 15 2.14 3.22 5.69
CA ALA A 15 2.52 3.13 7.10
C ALA A 15 1.86 1.92 7.79
N LEU A 16 0.57 1.68 7.54
CA LEU A 16 -0.18 0.57 8.15
C LEU A 16 0.39 -0.78 7.72
N TRP A 17 0.73 -0.94 6.45
CA TRP A 17 1.25 -2.18 5.90
C TRP A 17 2.69 -2.44 6.32
N LEU A 18 3.58 -1.43 6.31
CA LEU A 18 4.92 -1.58 6.89
C LEU A 18 4.87 -1.91 8.38
N THR A 19 3.94 -1.29 9.13
CA THR A 19 3.74 -1.61 10.55
C THR A 19 3.20 -3.02 10.74
N SER A 20 2.29 -3.50 9.89
CA SER A 20 1.81 -4.89 9.95
C SER A 20 2.95 -5.89 9.78
N PHE A 21 3.90 -5.61 8.88
CA PHE A 21 5.08 -6.43 8.68
C PHE A 21 5.99 -6.43 9.92
N LEU A 22 6.20 -5.29 10.58
CA LEU A 22 6.91 -5.23 11.86
C LEU A 22 6.25 -6.11 12.93
N PHE A 23 4.91 -6.10 12.99
CA PHE A 23 4.16 -6.96 13.90
C PHE A 23 4.28 -8.45 13.54
N ASP A 24 4.35 -8.81 12.26
CA ASP A 24 4.66 -10.19 11.86
C ASP A 24 6.07 -10.62 12.32
N LEU A 25 7.07 -9.74 12.23
CA LEU A 25 8.41 -10.02 12.77
C LEU A 25 8.40 -10.19 14.29
N LEU A 26 7.65 -9.36 15.01
CA LEU A 26 7.47 -9.49 16.46
C LEU A 26 6.77 -10.80 16.81
N TYR A 27 5.76 -11.21 16.05
CA TYR A 27 5.11 -12.51 16.20
C TYR A 27 6.10 -13.66 15.99
N LEU A 28 6.98 -13.59 14.98
CA LEU A 28 7.98 -14.62 14.75
C LEU A 28 8.95 -14.79 15.92
N ARG A 29 9.31 -13.69 16.59
CA ARG A 29 10.22 -13.68 17.74
C ARG A 29 9.54 -14.06 19.06
N ARG A 30 8.35 -13.52 19.32
CA ARG A 30 7.66 -13.62 20.63
C ARG A 30 6.61 -14.73 20.68
N LYS A 31 6.08 -15.15 19.53
CA LYS A 31 5.00 -16.15 19.39
C LYS A 31 3.69 -15.78 20.13
N GLU A 32 3.51 -14.53 20.52
CA GLU A 32 2.29 -14.05 21.17
C GLU A 32 1.18 -13.76 20.16
N ALA A 33 -0.01 -14.34 20.37
CA ALA A 33 -1.16 -14.18 19.47
C ALA A 33 -1.60 -12.72 19.26
N PHE A 34 -1.26 -11.82 20.19
CA PHE A 34 -1.49 -10.38 20.04
C PHE A 34 -0.85 -9.82 18.77
N PHE A 35 0.42 -10.12 18.52
CA PHE A 35 1.15 -9.55 17.37
C PHE A 35 0.54 -10.01 16.03
N ALA A 36 0.17 -11.29 15.93
CA ALA A 36 -0.51 -11.81 14.75
C ALA A 36 -1.90 -11.17 14.53
N ARG A 37 -2.68 -10.95 15.59
CA ARG A 37 -3.98 -10.26 15.48
C ARG A 37 -3.81 -8.81 15.05
N ALA A 38 -2.90 -8.08 15.69
CA ALA A 38 -2.62 -6.69 15.37
C ALA A 38 -2.14 -6.51 13.92
N SER A 39 -1.20 -7.33 13.44
CA SER A 39 -0.79 -7.34 12.03
C SER A 39 -2.00 -7.53 11.10
N GLY A 40 -2.89 -8.50 11.39
CA GLY A 40 -4.09 -8.74 10.58
C GLY A 40 -5.06 -7.56 10.53
N THR A 41 -5.27 -6.90 11.68
CA THR A 41 -6.08 -5.68 11.76
C THR A 41 -5.46 -4.55 10.96
N LEU A 42 -4.14 -4.35 11.07
CA LEU A 42 -3.41 -3.32 10.32
C LEU A 42 -3.48 -3.55 8.80
N ILE A 43 -3.38 -4.81 8.34
CA ILE A 43 -3.58 -5.14 6.92
C ILE A 43 -5.00 -4.75 6.47
N GLY A 44 -6.02 -5.09 7.26
CA GLY A 44 -7.41 -4.74 6.97
C GLY A 44 -7.65 -3.23 6.91
N LEU A 45 -7.14 -2.47 7.89
CA LEU A 45 -7.22 -1.00 7.87
C LEU A 45 -6.45 -0.41 6.69
N GLY A 46 -5.29 -0.98 6.34
CA GLY A 46 -4.52 -0.56 5.18
C GLY A 46 -5.26 -0.79 3.86
N LEU A 47 -6.02 -1.89 3.72
CA LEU A 47 -6.89 -2.11 2.56
C LEU A 47 -8.02 -1.08 2.45
N LEU A 48 -8.63 -0.71 3.58
CA LEU A 48 -9.64 0.37 3.60
C LEU A 48 -9.01 1.71 3.20
N ALA A 49 -7.84 2.04 3.76
CA ALA A 49 -7.11 3.25 3.41
C ALA A 49 -6.65 3.26 1.94
N ALA A 50 -6.25 2.10 1.41
CA ALA A 50 -5.91 1.94 0.00
C ALA A 50 -7.11 2.24 -0.91
N ALA A 51 -8.32 1.77 -0.56
CA ALA A 51 -9.52 2.10 -1.33
C ALA A 51 -9.77 3.62 -1.39
N VAL A 52 -9.64 4.33 -0.26
CA VAL A 52 -9.77 5.81 -0.23
C VAL A 52 -8.64 6.48 -1.03
N SER A 53 -7.42 5.96 -0.93
CA SER A 53 -6.26 6.45 -1.69
C SER A 53 -6.47 6.31 -3.21
N ILE A 54 -7.03 5.19 -3.67
CA ILE A 54 -7.32 4.95 -5.09
C ILE A 54 -8.37 5.95 -5.60
N VAL A 55 -9.47 6.12 -4.85
CA VAL A 55 -10.54 7.06 -5.22
C VAL A 55 -10.01 8.49 -5.31
N SER A 56 -9.31 8.95 -4.27
CA SER A 56 -8.69 10.28 -4.26
C SER A 56 -7.63 10.45 -5.35
N GLY A 57 -6.87 9.40 -5.68
CA GLY A 57 -5.92 9.39 -6.79
C GLY A 57 -6.57 9.67 -8.13
N PHE A 58 -7.72 9.03 -8.41
CA PHE A 58 -8.47 9.33 -9.63
C PHE A 58 -9.08 10.74 -9.64
N MET A 59 -9.53 11.24 -8.49
CA MET A 59 -10.06 12.60 -8.35
C MET A 59 -9.00 13.66 -8.67
N ASP A 60 -7.76 13.44 -8.23
CA ASP A 60 -6.64 14.34 -8.48
C ASP A 60 -6.09 14.20 -9.91
N TYR A 61 -5.98 12.96 -10.42
CA TYR A 61 -5.33 12.65 -11.69
C TYR A 61 -6.12 13.16 -12.90
N ARG A 62 -7.44 12.99 -12.94
CA ARG A 62 -8.25 13.33 -14.13
C ARG A 62 -8.20 14.82 -14.48
N PRO A 63 -8.39 15.77 -13.54
CA PRO A 63 -8.29 17.19 -13.84
C PRO A 63 -6.87 17.60 -14.29
N LEU A 64 -5.83 17.00 -13.72
CA LEU A 64 -4.45 17.27 -14.12
C LEU A 64 -4.20 16.85 -15.58
N VAL A 65 -4.63 15.66 -15.97
CA VAL A 65 -4.55 15.21 -17.38
C VAL A 65 -5.34 16.11 -18.31
N ALA A 66 -6.57 16.49 -17.92
CA ALA A 66 -7.39 17.42 -18.72
C ALA A 66 -6.75 18.80 -18.87
N ALA A 67 -5.98 19.24 -17.88
CA ALA A 67 -5.21 20.48 -17.91
C ALA A 67 -3.89 20.39 -18.71
N GLY A 68 -3.56 19.22 -19.27
CA GLY A 68 -2.39 19.05 -20.14
C GLY A 68 -1.07 18.86 -19.42
N VAL A 69 -1.04 18.21 -18.25
CA VAL A 69 0.23 17.81 -17.61
C VAL A 69 1.11 16.97 -18.55
N GLY A 70 2.43 17.09 -18.39
CA GLY A 70 3.39 16.46 -19.29
C GLY A 70 3.35 14.92 -19.28
N GLN A 71 3.78 14.31 -20.39
CA GLN A 71 3.80 12.85 -20.55
C GLN A 71 4.64 12.14 -19.48
N ALA A 72 5.73 12.75 -19.03
CA ALA A 72 6.58 12.21 -17.96
C ALA A 72 5.80 11.99 -16.65
N PHE A 73 4.92 12.92 -16.29
CA PHE A 73 4.03 12.76 -15.14
C PHE A 73 3.05 11.61 -15.33
N ILE A 74 2.44 11.49 -16.51
CA ILE A 74 1.50 10.42 -16.84
C ILE A 74 2.16 9.05 -16.74
N ASP A 75 3.37 8.91 -17.29
CA ASP A 75 4.12 7.65 -17.29
C ASP A 75 4.54 7.25 -15.87
N GLN A 76 5.09 8.19 -15.09
CA GLN A 76 5.44 7.91 -13.70
C GLN A 76 4.21 7.58 -12.85
N HIS A 77 3.10 8.30 -13.04
CA HIS A 77 1.84 8.01 -12.35
C HIS A 77 1.33 6.60 -12.69
N ARG A 78 1.45 6.16 -13.95
CA ARG A 78 1.07 4.80 -14.37
C ARG A 78 1.92 3.74 -13.68
N VAL A 79 3.24 3.91 -13.64
CA VAL A 79 4.16 2.95 -12.97
C VAL A 79 3.86 2.89 -11.48
N HIS A 80 3.71 4.04 -10.82
CA HIS A 80 3.35 4.10 -9.41
C HIS A 80 2.01 3.42 -9.12
N SER A 81 0.99 3.72 -9.93
CA SER A 81 -0.36 3.13 -9.78
C SER A 81 -0.32 1.60 -9.91
N LEU A 82 0.44 1.07 -10.87
CA LEU A 82 0.59 -0.37 -11.05
C LEU A 82 1.19 -1.04 -9.80
N MET A 83 2.24 -0.43 -9.23
CA MET A 83 2.89 -0.94 -8.02
C MET A 83 1.96 -0.84 -6.79
N ALA A 84 1.18 0.22 -6.69
CA ALA A 84 0.17 0.39 -5.65
C ALA A 84 -0.94 -0.66 -5.74
N TYR A 85 -1.46 -0.95 -6.94
CA TYR A 85 -2.48 -1.98 -7.15
C TYR A 85 -1.94 -3.38 -6.87
N ALA A 86 -0.72 -3.68 -7.33
CA ALA A 86 -0.05 -4.94 -7.04
C ALA A 86 0.16 -5.14 -5.52
N SER A 87 0.60 -4.09 -4.81
CA SER A 87 0.71 -4.10 -3.35
C SER A 87 -0.63 -4.37 -2.68
N THR A 88 -1.69 -3.67 -3.12
CA THR A 88 -3.05 -3.82 -2.58
C THR A 88 -3.56 -5.24 -2.75
N LEU A 89 -3.40 -5.82 -3.94
CA LEU A 89 -3.79 -7.19 -4.22
C LEU A 89 -3.00 -8.19 -3.35
N LEU A 90 -1.69 -7.98 -3.20
CA LEU A 90 -0.85 -8.87 -2.40
C LEU A 90 -1.25 -8.84 -0.92
N TYR A 91 -1.53 -7.67 -0.35
CA TYR A 91 -2.04 -7.54 1.02
C TYR A 91 -3.43 -8.14 1.19
N LEU A 92 -4.30 -8.05 0.19
CA LEU A 92 -5.59 -8.74 0.19
C LEU A 92 -5.40 -10.26 0.23
N VAL A 93 -4.53 -10.80 -0.63
CA VAL A 93 -4.21 -12.24 -0.66
C VAL A 93 -3.62 -12.70 0.68
N ILE A 94 -2.70 -11.94 1.27
CA ILE A 94 -2.13 -12.22 2.60
C ILE A 94 -3.25 -12.28 3.65
N LEU A 95 -4.17 -11.30 3.66
CA LEU A 95 -5.27 -11.28 4.61
C LEU A 95 -6.17 -12.52 4.46
N LEU A 96 -6.47 -12.93 3.23
CA LEU A 96 -7.28 -14.11 2.95
C LEU A 96 -6.58 -15.41 3.37
N ILE A 97 -5.27 -15.53 3.12
CA ILE A 97 -4.45 -16.67 3.56
C ILE A 97 -4.47 -16.80 5.09
N ARG A 98 -4.36 -15.68 5.81
CA ARG A 98 -4.36 -15.64 7.29
C ARG A 98 -5.68 -16.09 7.91
N ARG A 99 -6.81 -16.02 7.18
CA ARG A 99 -8.09 -16.53 7.66
C ARG A 99 -8.22 -18.05 7.60
N ARG A 100 -7.27 -18.75 7.00
CA ARG A 100 -7.30 -20.23 6.93
C ARG A 100 -6.72 -20.85 8.20
N PRO A 101 -7.37 -21.88 8.80
CA PRO A 101 -7.03 -22.42 10.11
C PRO A 101 -5.65 -23.10 10.22
N ARG A 102 -4.98 -23.39 9.09
CA ARG A 102 -3.64 -24.02 9.07
C ARG A 102 -2.49 -23.07 8.74
N SER A 103 -2.74 -21.76 8.58
CA SER A 103 -1.75 -20.82 8.05
C SER A 103 -1.02 -20.03 9.14
N THR A 104 -0.19 -20.70 9.95
CA THR A 104 0.54 -20.00 11.04
C THR A 104 1.79 -19.25 10.55
N THR A 105 2.39 -19.66 9.42
CA THR A 105 3.64 -19.05 8.90
C THR A 105 3.70 -18.90 7.37
N VAL A 106 2.76 -19.50 6.62
CA VAL A 106 2.79 -19.51 5.13
C VAL A 106 2.70 -18.09 4.54
N TYR A 107 2.11 -17.14 5.28
CA TYR A 107 1.97 -15.75 4.84
C TYR A 107 3.25 -14.90 5.02
N VAL A 108 4.30 -15.40 5.67
CA VAL A 108 5.51 -14.60 5.97
C VAL A 108 6.30 -14.26 4.70
N ALA A 109 6.52 -15.25 3.83
CA ALA A 109 7.23 -15.01 2.56
C ALA A 109 6.52 -13.95 1.68
N PRO A 110 5.20 -14.06 1.41
CA PRO A 110 4.51 -13.00 0.68
C PRO A 110 4.46 -11.68 1.44
N ALA A 111 4.46 -11.66 2.79
CA ALA A 111 4.50 -10.43 3.57
C ALA A 111 5.82 -9.65 3.40
N VAL A 112 6.97 -10.33 3.30
CA VAL A 112 8.26 -9.69 2.97
C VAL A 112 8.20 -9.03 1.59
N ILE A 113 7.70 -9.76 0.59
CA ILE A 113 7.55 -9.25 -0.78
C ILE A 113 6.62 -8.03 -0.78
N ALA A 114 5.49 -8.11 -0.06
CA ALA A 114 4.52 -7.01 0.04
C ALA A 114 5.10 -5.77 0.73
N ALA A 115 5.91 -5.96 1.79
CA ALA A 115 6.57 -4.88 2.50
C ALA A 115 7.60 -4.16 1.62
N VAL A 116 8.40 -4.91 0.85
CA VAL A 116 9.35 -4.33 -0.11
C VAL A 116 8.62 -3.59 -1.22
N LEU A 117 7.57 -4.21 -1.79
CA LEU A 117 6.82 -3.61 -2.88
C LEU A 117 6.11 -2.32 -2.47
N ILE A 118 5.52 -2.27 -1.27
CA ILE A 118 4.87 -1.03 -0.78
C ILE A 118 5.90 0.06 -0.46
N ALA A 119 7.10 -0.29 0.02
CA ALA A 119 8.17 0.68 0.23
C ALA A 119 8.64 1.30 -1.10
N ILE A 120 8.82 0.48 -2.14
CA ILE A 120 9.13 0.95 -3.51
C ILE A 120 8.00 1.82 -4.04
N THR A 121 6.75 1.41 -3.85
CA THR A 121 5.56 2.20 -4.25
C THR A 121 5.59 3.59 -3.60
N GLY A 122 5.87 3.66 -2.29
CA GLY A 122 5.99 4.92 -1.56
C GLY A 122 7.10 5.83 -2.10
N TYR A 123 8.27 5.26 -2.40
CA TYR A 123 9.38 5.99 -3.04
C TYR A 123 8.97 6.57 -4.41
N LEU A 124 8.38 5.74 -5.28
CA LEU A 124 7.93 6.17 -6.60
C LEU A 124 6.86 7.28 -6.53
N GLY A 125 6.00 7.25 -5.50
CA GLY A 125 5.02 8.32 -5.28
C GLY A 125 5.67 9.67 -4.96
N GLY A 126 6.81 9.67 -4.28
CA GLY A 126 7.62 10.87 -4.06
C GLY A 126 8.27 11.39 -5.35
N GLU A 127 8.69 10.49 -6.24
CA GLU A 127 9.36 10.84 -7.49
C GLU A 127 8.45 11.56 -8.48
N ILE A 128 7.15 11.24 -8.49
CA ILE A 128 6.14 11.91 -9.33
C ILE A 128 6.18 13.44 -9.16
N ARG A 129 6.47 13.92 -7.94
CA ARG A 129 6.53 15.37 -7.68
C ARG A 129 7.68 16.08 -8.38
N ARG A 130 8.71 15.34 -8.83
CA ARG A 130 9.87 15.92 -9.52
C ARG A 130 9.62 16.16 -11.01
N VAL A 131 8.56 15.57 -11.56
CA VAL A 131 8.18 15.69 -12.98
C VAL A 131 6.84 16.41 -13.18
N MET A 132 6.26 16.94 -12.11
CA MET A 132 5.11 17.85 -12.16
C MET A 132 5.50 19.26 -12.57
#